data_AF-A0A0P1AXP4-F1
#
_entry.id   AF-A0A0P1AXP4-F1
#
_cell.length_a   1.000
_cell.length_b   1.000
_cell.length_c   1.000
_cell.angle_alpha   90.00
_cell.angle_beta   90.00
_cell.angle_gamma   90.00
#
_symmetry.space_group_name_H-M   'P 1'
#
loop_
_entity.id
_entity.type
_entity.pdbx_description
1 polymer ?
#
loop_
_entity_poly.entity_id
_entity_poly.type
_entity_poly.pdbx_seq_one_letter_code
_entity_poly.pdbx_strand_id
1 'polypeptide(L)'
;MESSDTKMRPVYIPQLIIVLVHGNNGSAADFDAVESALVTKFGEGKILIIKSEANELNTSVGVEAGGTRLAKEVIETVLGHELCPDVESYKMSIVGHSLGGLYARYALVQIMDALRFLHVEYVDFVTICTPHLGSRRAKGPSTVKVGH
;
A
#
# COMPACT_ATOMS: atom_id res chain seq x y z
N MET A 1 -7.29 13.02 -44.87
CA MET A 1 -7.74 12.79 -43.48
C MET A 1 -6.83 11.72 -42.91
N GLU A 2 -5.65 12.11 -42.41
CA GLU A 2 -4.83 11.21 -41.60
C GLU A 2 -5.45 11.16 -40.21
N SER A 3 -5.95 9.99 -39.83
CA SER A 3 -6.33 9.69 -38.46
C SER A 3 -5.07 9.71 -37.61
N SER A 4 -4.92 10.75 -36.78
CA SER A 4 -3.87 10.85 -35.76
C SER A 4 -4.12 9.79 -34.68
N ASP A 5 -3.63 8.59 -34.94
CA ASP A 5 -3.54 7.50 -33.97
C ASP A 5 -2.53 7.93 -32.91
N THR A 6 -3.02 8.60 -31.87
CA THR A 6 -2.20 9.05 -30.74
C THR A 6 -1.89 7.81 -29.91
N LYS A 7 -0.94 7.00 -30.36
CA LYS A 7 -0.38 5.91 -29.55
C LYS A 7 0.17 6.54 -28.28
N MET A 8 -0.59 6.44 -27.19
CA MET A 8 -0.11 6.84 -25.88
C MET A 8 1.18 6.08 -25.61
N ARG A 9 2.23 6.81 -25.23
CA ARG A 9 3.50 6.18 -24.89
C ARG A 9 3.27 5.26 -23.69
N PRO A 10 3.89 4.08 -23.68
CA PRO A 10 3.77 3.17 -22.54
C PRO A 10 4.29 3.86 -21.29
N VAL A 11 3.53 3.74 -20.19
CA VAL A 11 3.94 4.22 -18.87
C VAL A 11 4.66 3.05 -18.21
N TYR A 12 5.99 3.13 -18.17
CA TYR A 12 6.82 2.11 -17.54
C TYR A 12 6.77 2.23 -16.02
N ILE A 13 6.90 1.09 -15.33
CA ILE A 13 7.11 1.08 -13.87
C ILE A 13 8.46 1.74 -13.56
N PRO A 14 8.51 2.79 -12.73
CA PRO A 14 9.76 3.31 -12.18
C PRO A 14 10.46 2.27 -11.28
N GLN A 15 11.79 2.28 -11.23
CA GLN A 15 12.55 1.28 -10.47
C GLN A 15 12.21 1.27 -8.96
N LEU A 16 11.80 2.42 -8.40
CA LEU A 16 11.45 2.55 -6.99
C LEU A 16 9.93 2.61 -6.82
N ILE A 17 9.38 1.71 -6.00
CA ILE A 17 7.96 1.61 -5.68
C ILE A 17 7.78 1.84 -4.17
N ILE A 18 6.89 2.77 -3.80
CA ILE A 18 6.61 3.10 -2.42
C ILE A 18 5.12 2.94 -2.16
N VAL A 19 4.76 2.05 -1.23
CA VAL A 19 3.37 1.81 -0.84
C VAL A 19 3.10 2.49 0.51
N LEU A 20 2.10 3.36 0.56
CA LEU A 20 1.71 4.13 1.74
C LEU A 20 0.31 3.70 2.19
N VAL A 21 0.17 3.20 3.41
CA VAL A 21 -1.04 2.51 3.89
C VAL A 21 -1.61 3.20 5.12
N HIS A 22 -2.81 3.79 4.96
CA HIS A 22 -3.48 4.58 6.00
C HIS A 22 -4.00 3.74 7.17
N GLY A 23 -4.30 4.43 8.27
CA GLY A 23 -4.80 3.82 9.50
C GLY A 23 -6.32 3.63 9.53
N ASN A 24 -6.83 3.22 10.68
CA ASN A 24 -8.27 3.09 10.92
C ASN A 24 -8.99 4.44 10.71
N ASN A 25 -10.08 4.45 9.94
CA ASN A 25 -10.82 5.65 9.53
C ASN A 25 -9.98 6.74 8.82
N GLY A 26 -8.79 6.38 8.30
CA GLY A 26 -7.94 7.27 7.51
C GLY A 26 -8.22 7.19 6.01
N SER A 27 -7.39 7.89 5.24
CA SER A 27 -7.41 7.84 3.77
C SER A 27 -6.02 8.01 3.17
N ALA A 28 -5.89 7.79 1.86
CA ALA A 28 -4.69 8.06 1.08
C ALA A 28 -4.16 9.49 1.30
N ALA A 29 -5.05 10.47 1.53
CA ALA A 29 -4.69 11.86 1.79
C ALA A 29 -3.87 12.07 3.07
N ASP A 30 -3.93 11.14 4.03
CA ASP A 30 -3.10 11.17 5.24
C ASP A 30 -1.58 11.18 4.91
N PHE A 31 -1.22 10.74 3.70
CA PHE A 31 0.15 10.66 3.22
C PHE A 31 0.55 11.76 2.22
N ASP A 32 -0.28 12.77 1.95
CA ASP A 32 0.03 13.83 0.96
C ASP A 32 1.35 14.56 1.24
N ALA A 33 1.63 14.84 2.52
CA ALA A 33 2.88 15.46 2.93
C ALA A 33 4.10 14.54 2.70
N VAL A 34 3.92 13.22 2.90
CA VAL A 34 4.96 12.22 2.67
C VAL A 34 5.23 12.08 1.17
N GLU A 35 4.18 11.99 0.35
CA GLU A 35 4.29 11.99 -1.11
C GLU A 35 5.04 13.23 -1.61
N SER A 36 4.65 14.42 -1.16
CA SER A 36 5.30 15.67 -1.54
C SER A 36 6.80 15.67 -1.21
N ALA A 37 7.17 15.16 -0.04
CA ALA A 37 8.57 15.03 0.36
C ALA A 37 9.34 14.00 -0.48
N LEU A 38 8.71 12.86 -0.81
CA LEU A 38 9.30 11.82 -1.65
C LEU A 38 9.53 12.31 -3.09
N VAL A 39 8.52 12.95 -3.69
CA VAL A 39 8.62 13.54 -5.03
C VAL A 39 9.70 14.62 -5.07
N THR A 40 9.76 15.48 -4.04
CA THR A 40 10.82 16.51 -3.92
C THR A 40 12.21 15.88 -3.84
N LYS A 41 12.36 14.77 -3.12
CA LYS A 41 13.66 14.11 -2.90
C LYS A 41 14.14 13.33 -4.12
N PHE A 42 13.27 12.55 -4.74
CA PHE A 42 13.67 11.61 -5.80
C PHE A 42 13.43 12.17 -7.21
N GLY A 43 12.49 13.09 -7.37
CA GLY A 43 12.05 13.65 -8.63
C GLY A 43 10.79 12.99 -9.17
N GLU A 44 9.98 13.78 -9.88
CA GLU A 44 8.75 13.33 -10.52
C GLU A 44 9.04 12.27 -11.61
N GLY A 45 8.18 11.25 -11.71
CA GLY A 45 8.31 10.15 -12.68
C GLY A 45 9.43 9.15 -12.39
N LYS A 46 10.24 9.34 -11.34
CA LYS A 46 11.31 8.41 -10.93
C LYS A 46 10.88 7.39 -9.88
N ILE A 47 9.74 7.61 -9.26
CA ILE A 47 9.17 6.77 -8.21
C ILE A 47 7.70 6.51 -8.53
N LEU A 48 7.22 5.30 -8.26
CA LEU A 48 5.80 4.98 -8.20
C LEU A 48 5.36 5.05 -6.75
N ILE A 49 4.50 6.02 -6.42
CA ILE A 49 3.89 6.13 -5.09
C ILE A 49 2.48 5.56 -5.19
N ILE A 50 2.19 4.55 -4.37
CA ILE A 50 0.87 3.95 -4.22
C ILE A 50 0.35 4.36 -2.85
N LYS A 51 -0.41 5.45 -2.78
CA LYS A 51 -1.21 5.78 -1.59
C LYS A 51 -2.46 4.93 -1.63
N SER A 52 -2.56 3.97 -0.71
CA SER A 52 -3.62 2.98 -0.75
C SER A 52 -4.99 3.62 -0.49
N GLU A 53 -5.95 3.37 -1.37
CA GLU A 53 -7.37 3.73 -1.21
C GLU A 53 -8.23 2.50 -0.85
N ALA A 54 -7.65 1.29 -0.97
CA ALA A 54 -8.30 -0.01 -0.86
C ALA A 54 -9.19 -0.20 0.40
N ASN A 55 -8.92 0.54 1.48
CA ASN A 55 -9.64 0.41 2.75
C ASN A 55 -10.32 1.70 3.23
N GLU A 56 -10.33 2.78 2.44
CA GLU A 56 -10.91 4.07 2.86
C GLU A 56 -12.37 3.96 3.25
N LEU A 57 -13.16 3.25 2.44
CA LEU A 57 -14.59 3.10 2.66
C LEU A 57 -14.92 2.26 3.91
N ASN A 58 -14.05 1.31 4.26
CA ASN A 58 -14.29 0.43 5.40
C ASN A 58 -13.01 -0.23 5.92
N THR A 59 -12.52 0.29 7.05
CA THR A 59 -11.37 -0.24 7.79
C THR A 59 -11.75 -1.28 8.86
N SER A 60 -13.01 -1.67 9.00
CA SER A 60 -13.49 -2.59 10.04
C SER A 60 -13.71 -4.03 9.54
N VAL A 61 -13.25 -4.36 8.33
CA VAL A 61 -13.43 -5.69 7.72
C VAL A 61 -12.49 -6.77 8.26
N GLY A 62 -11.57 -6.40 9.16
CA GLY A 62 -10.55 -7.30 9.69
C GLY A 62 -9.28 -7.34 8.83
N VAL A 63 -8.17 -7.78 9.44
CA VAL A 63 -6.82 -7.72 8.84
C VAL A 63 -6.71 -8.55 7.56
N GLU A 64 -7.30 -9.74 7.51
CA GLU A 64 -7.27 -10.62 6.34
C GLU A 64 -7.97 -9.99 5.13
N ALA A 65 -9.21 -9.53 5.30
CA ALA A 65 -9.96 -8.92 4.21
C ALA A 65 -9.31 -7.59 3.77
N GLY A 66 -8.93 -6.73 4.72
CA GLY A 66 -8.31 -5.44 4.41
C GLY A 66 -6.92 -5.58 3.78
N GLY A 67 -6.13 -6.55 4.24
CA GLY A 67 -4.83 -6.88 3.66
C GLY A 67 -4.96 -7.50 2.27
N THR A 68 -5.97 -8.32 2.02
CA THR A 68 -6.24 -8.85 0.66
C THR A 68 -6.63 -7.74 -0.31
N ARG A 69 -7.45 -6.77 0.13
CA ARG A 69 -7.79 -5.59 -0.68
C ARG A 69 -6.55 -4.75 -1.02
N LEU A 70 -5.70 -4.50 -0.03
CA LEU A 70 -4.43 -3.79 -0.23
C LEU A 70 -3.52 -4.55 -1.21
N ALA A 71 -3.36 -5.87 -1.04
CA ALA A 71 -2.54 -6.67 -1.95
C ALA A 71 -3.04 -6.55 -3.40
N LYS A 72 -4.36 -6.70 -3.60
CA LYS A 72 -4.99 -6.56 -4.91
C LYS A 72 -4.69 -5.21 -5.54
N GLU A 73 -4.91 -4.11 -4.81
CA GLU A 73 -4.64 -2.76 -5.30
C GLU A 73 -3.19 -2.56 -5.72
N VAL A 74 -2.23 -2.98 -4.87
CA VAL A 74 -0.80 -2.84 -5.18
C VAL A 74 -0.43 -3.66 -6.41
N ILE A 75 -0.89 -4.91 -6.49
CA ILE A 75 -0.61 -5.80 -7.62
C ILE A 75 -1.21 -5.23 -8.91
N GLU A 76 -2.49 -4.86 -8.90
CA GLU A 76 -3.16 -4.30 -10.08
C GLU A 76 -2.52 -2.99 -10.53
N THR A 77 -2.12 -2.14 -9.59
CA THR A 77 -1.41 -0.88 -9.90
C THR A 77 -0.06 -1.14 -10.54
N VAL A 78 0.75 -2.04 -9.98
CA VAL A 78 2.07 -2.38 -10.52
C VAL A 78 1.94 -3.05 -11.89
N LEU A 79 1.02 -4.01 -12.04
CA LEU A 79 0.79 -4.73 -13.31
C LEU A 79 0.07 -3.90 -14.38
N GLY A 80 -0.53 -2.77 -14.01
CA GLY A 80 -1.11 -1.81 -14.96
C GLY A 80 -0.08 -0.99 -15.75
N HIS A 81 1.19 -1.11 -15.41
CA HIS A 81 2.30 -0.44 -16.07
C HIS A 81 3.13 -1.43 -16.90
N GLU A 82 3.85 -0.93 -17.91
CA GLU A 82 4.77 -1.76 -18.69
C GLU A 82 6.11 -1.96 -17.99
N LEU A 83 6.80 -3.07 -18.30
CA LEU A 83 8.15 -3.32 -17.81
C LEU A 83 9.15 -2.49 -18.61
N CYS A 84 10.06 -1.83 -17.91
CA CYS A 84 11.12 -1.07 -18.57
C CYS A 84 12.20 -2.07 -19.06
N PRO A 85 12.53 -2.10 -20.37
CA PRO A 85 13.50 -3.06 -20.92
C PRO A 85 14.89 -2.99 -20.28
N ASP A 86 15.28 -1.82 -19.78
CA ASP A 86 16.59 -1.55 -19.19
C ASP A 86 16.61 -1.72 -17.65
N VAL A 87 15.51 -2.21 -17.05
CA VAL A 87 15.40 -2.42 -15.60
C VAL A 87 15.33 -3.91 -15.30
N GLU A 88 16.40 -4.45 -14.72
CA GLU A 88 16.51 -5.86 -14.36
C GLU A 88 15.80 -6.21 -13.04
N SER A 89 15.65 -5.24 -12.13
CA SER A 89 15.04 -5.41 -10.82
C SER A 89 14.43 -4.11 -10.30
N TYR A 90 13.40 -4.27 -9.47
CA TYR A 90 12.67 -3.19 -8.84
C TYR A 90 12.93 -3.19 -7.33
N LYS A 91 12.77 -2.03 -6.69
CA LYS A 91 12.85 -1.89 -5.24
C LYS A 91 11.49 -1.47 -4.71
N MET A 92 11.00 -2.14 -3.67
CA MET A 92 9.73 -1.81 -3.02
C MET A 92 9.93 -1.52 -1.54
N SER A 93 9.37 -0.39 -1.10
CA SER A 93 9.29 -0.02 0.32
C SER A 93 7.82 0.18 0.71
N ILE A 94 7.44 -0.28 1.89
CA ILE A 94 6.07 -0.18 2.42
C ILE A 94 6.09 0.60 3.73
N VAL A 95 5.20 1.59 3.84
CA VAL A 95 4.98 2.37 5.06
C VAL A 95 3.53 2.23 5.50
N GLY A 96 3.31 1.64 6.67
CA GLY A 96 1.98 1.48 7.25
C GLY A 96 1.79 2.32 8.52
N HIS A 97 0.69 3.07 8.59
CA HIS A 97 0.30 3.80 9.80
C HIS A 97 -0.79 3.04 10.57
N SER A 98 -0.60 2.85 11.88
CA SER A 98 -1.57 2.25 12.78
C SER A 98 -2.08 0.90 12.23
N LEU A 99 -3.40 0.72 12.07
CA LEU A 99 -4.03 -0.46 11.45
C LEU A 99 -3.46 -0.79 10.05
N GLY A 100 -3.07 0.22 9.27
CA GLY A 100 -2.47 0.05 7.95
C GLY A 100 -1.21 -0.80 7.96
N GLY A 101 -0.41 -0.75 9.03
CA GLY A 101 0.76 -1.63 9.17
C GLY A 101 0.40 -3.12 9.32
N LEU A 102 -0.77 -3.44 9.88
CA LEU A 102 -1.27 -4.82 9.92
C LEU A 102 -1.76 -5.28 8.55
N TYR A 103 -2.48 -4.41 7.82
CA TYR A 103 -2.88 -4.68 6.43
C TYR A 103 -1.66 -4.90 5.54
N ALA A 104 -0.66 -4.01 5.63
CA ALA A 104 0.60 -4.11 4.91
C ALA A 104 1.32 -5.43 5.19
N ARG A 105 1.40 -5.84 6.45
CA ARG A 105 2.05 -7.09 6.85
C ARG A 105 1.35 -8.31 6.26
N TYR A 106 0.02 -8.31 6.23
CA TYR A 106 -0.77 -9.38 5.62
C TYR A 106 -0.62 -9.39 4.09
N ALA A 107 -0.71 -8.20 3.47
CA ALA A 107 -0.63 -8.03 2.03
C ALA A 107 0.73 -8.41 1.45
N LEU A 108 1.82 -8.15 2.18
CA LEU A 108 3.19 -8.35 1.73
C LEU A 108 3.43 -9.75 1.17
N VAL A 109 2.91 -10.79 1.84
CA VAL A 109 3.10 -12.19 1.39
C VAL A 109 2.44 -12.42 0.02
N GLN A 110 1.25 -11.87 -0.21
CA GLN A 110 0.55 -11.99 -1.48
C GLN A 110 1.23 -11.17 -2.59
N ILE A 111 1.71 -9.97 -2.26
CA ILE A 111 2.46 -9.11 -3.18
C ILE A 111 3.77 -9.82 -3.60
N MET A 112 4.50 -10.40 -2.65
CA MET A 112 5.73 -11.16 -2.91
C MET A 112 5.51 -12.33 -3.85
N ASP A 113 4.45 -13.11 -3.67
CA ASP A 113 4.15 -14.24 -4.53
C ASP A 113 3.71 -13.78 -5.93
N ALA A 114 2.80 -12.81 -6.01
CA ALA A 114 2.26 -12.33 -7.28
C ALA A 114 3.29 -11.60 -8.15
N LEU A 115 4.17 -10.79 -7.54
CA LEU A 115 5.18 -9.99 -8.24
C LEU A 115 6.55 -10.67 -8.31
N ARG A 116 6.65 -11.96 -7.97
CA ARG A 116 7.92 -12.71 -7.96
C ARG A 116 8.72 -12.63 -9.25
N PHE A 117 8.04 -12.53 -10.39
CA PHE A 117 8.65 -12.49 -11.71
C PHE A 117 9.33 -11.14 -12.03
N LEU A 118 9.01 -10.10 -11.26
CA LEU A 118 9.63 -8.77 -11.36
C LEU A 118 10.96 -8.66 -10.61
N HIS A 119 11.40 -9.71 -9.90
CA HIS A 119 12.62 -9.69 -9.09
C HIS A 119 12.68 -8.48 -8.13
N VAL A 120 11.56 -8.20 -7.47
CA VAL A 120 11.45 -7.07 -6.53
C VAL A 120 12.33 -7.32 -5.31
N GLU A 121 13.26 -6.39 -5.05
CA GLU A 121 13.97 -6.26 -3.78
C GLU A 121 13.07 -5.50 -2.79
N TYR A 122 12.64 -6.17 -1.72
CA TYR A 122 11.84 -5.55 -0.66
C TYR A 122 12.79 -4.86 0.32
N VAL A 123 12.87 -3.53 0.24
CA VAL A 123 13.93 -2.74 0.89
C VAL A 123 13.51 -2.32 2.30
N ASP A 124 12.37 -1.66 2.45
CA ASP A 124 11.90 -1.17 3.75
C ASP A 124 10.50 -1.67 4.07
N PHE A 125 10.29 -2.09 5.32
CA PHE A 125 8.96 -2.30 5.89
C PHE A 125 8.84 -1.47 7.16
N VAL A 126 8.26 -0.28 7.04
CA VAL A 126 8.16 0.71 8.10
C VAL A 126 6.74 0.74 8.65
N THR A 127 6.61 0.70 9.98
CA THR A 127 5.31 0.84 10.63
C THR A 127 5.32 1.90 11.71
N ILE A 128 4.33 2.78 11.70
CA ILE A 128 4.20 3.89 12.63
C ILE A 128 2.98 3.64 13.52
N CYS A 129 3.20 3.50 14.83
CA CYS A 129 2.13 3.27 15.81
C CYS A 129 1.25 2.03 15.52
N THR A 130 1.77 1.03 14.80
CA THR A 130 1.03 -0.18 14.46
C THR A 130 0.91 -1.14 15.65
N PRO A 131 -0.30 -1.59 16.02
CA PRO A 131 -0.50 -2.51 17.13
C PRO A 131 -0.19 -3.96 16.70
N HIS A 132 1.08 -4.26 16.41
CA HIS A 132 1.53 -5.58 15.96
C HIS A 132 1.18 -6.72 16.92
N LEU A 133 1.09 -6.42 18.21
CA LEU A 133 0.73 -7.36 19.28
C LEU A 133 -0.74 -7.22 19.72
N GLY A 134 -1.55 -6.52 18.93
CA GLY A 134 -2.91 -6.15 19.28
C GLY A 134 -3.00 -4.94 20.21
N SER A 135 -4.22 -4.49 20.44
CA SER A 135 -4.54 -3.41 21.37
C SER A 135 -5.29 -3.99 22.58
N ARG A 136 -4.82 -3.71 23.80
CA ARG A 136 -5.58 -4.04 25.00
C ARG A 136 -6.73 -3.06 25.10
N ARG A 137 -7.97 -3.54 25.00
CA ARG A 137 -9.11 -2.77 25.52
C ARG A 137 -8.94 -2.66 27.03
N ALA A 138 -9.02 -1.44 27.58
CA ALA A 138 -9.22 -1.28 29.01
C ALA A 138 -10.46 -2.08 29.38
N LYS A 139 -10.33 -3.02 30.32
CA LYS A 139 -11.48 -3.71 30.89
C LYS A 139 -12.33 -2.64 31.60
N GLY A 140 -13.35 -2.11 30.92
CA GLY A 140 -14.46 -1.45 31.63
C GLY A 140 -15.11 -2.49 32.55
N PRO A 141 -15.68 -2.08 33.71
CA PRO A 141 -16.27 -3.02 34.64
C PRO A 141 -17.28 -3.89 33.90
N SER A 142 -17.11 -5.20 33.99
CA SER A 142 -18.03 -6.19 33.45
C SER A 142 -19.43 -5.80 33.91
N THR A 143 -20.31 -5.45 32.97
CA THR A 143 -21.73 -5.34 33.28
C THR A 143 -22.20 -6.74 33.65
N VAL A 144 -22.14 -7.07 34.93
CA VAL A 144 -22.83 -8.23 35.48
C VAL A 144 -24.30 -7.95 35.21
N LYS A 145 -24.89 -8.62 34.22
CA LYS A 145 -26.35 -8.69 34.12
C LYS A 145 -26.83 -9.40 35.38
N VAL A 146 -27.24 -8.63 36.38
CA VAL A 146 -28.03 -9.15 37.49
C VAL A 146 -29.40 -9.46 36.89
N GLY A 147 -29.70 -10.75 36.75
CA GLY A 147 -31.03 -11.19 36.37
C GLY A 147 -32.02 -10.84 37.47
N HIS A 148 -33.15 -10.26 37.06
CA HIS A 148 -34.41 -10.32 37.80
C HIS A 148 -35.35 -11.24 37.04
#